data_AF-A0A5M3MB49-F1
#
_entry.id   AF-A0A5M3MB49-F1
#
_cell.length_a   1.000
_cell.length_b   1.000
_cell.length_c   1.000
_cell.angle_alpha   90.00
_cell.angle_beta   90.00
_cell.angle_gamma   90.00
#
_symmetry.space_group_name_H-M   'P 1'
#
loop_
_entity.id
_entity.type
_entity.pdbx_description
1 polymer ?
#
loop_
_entity_poly.entity_id
_entity_poly.type
_entity_poly.pdbx_seq_one_letter_code
_entity_poly.pdbx_strand_id
1 'polypeptide(L)'
;MDDCLNKISEGGNNECEAIIASLEARWAKADQELFISSVILNPFYHTTPFAKIPALNNASVHMLIEHMWECLFSSRAPPKLKSQAEDYLFNRGLFAHLDTRVERKCAVAQENGQLPDPITLYSTGTLQALAELKMMIRDEHTRSAESRKHMIQLMQDRTRKNIIPAAETLPIPLSTSEDLQDLMLGAQNDLNACFYGPELTKDPSATDSSVDQFHTLIQQHIHLSDEDELDDEPIRNVSIIGMQIPLRNLFNFANKSWSNLYKQSARQNFEEEMSMYELLELDSIPKQDESGSDGNIEISLDDTTQEVLLHTT
;
A
#
# COMPACT_ATOMS: atom_id res chain seq x y z
N MET A 1 31.74 -15.77 -34.96
CA MET A 1 31.49 -15.46 -33.53
C MET A 1 30.84 -14.09 -33.36
N ASP A 2 30.99 -13.16 -34.31
CA ASP A 2 30.35 -11.83 -34.25
C ASP A 2 28.82 -11.84 -34.43
N ASP A 3 28.26 -12.89 -35.04
CA ASP A 3 26.80 -13.01 -35.27
C ASP A 3 25.98 -13.37 -34.02
N CYS A 4 26.60 -13.95 -32.99
CA CYS A 4 25.92 -14.24 -31.71
C CYS A 4 25.85 -13.02 -30.78
N LEU A 5 26.85 -12.13 -30.85
CA LEU A 5 26.87 -10.92 -30.03
C LEU A 5 25.87 -9.87 -30.55
N ASN A 6 25.64 -9.80 -31.86
CA ASN A 6 24.61 -8.93 -32.43
C ASN A 6 23.19 -9.38 -32.07
N LYS A 7 22.91 -10.69 -32.01
CA LYS A 7 21.60 -11.21 -31.58
C LYS A 7 21.28 -10.94 -30.11
N ILE A 8 22.28 -10.93 -29.23
CA ILE A 8 22.09 -10.60 -27.80
C ILE A 8 21.82 -9.09 -27.62
N SER A 9 22.44 -8.25 -28.45
CA SER A 9 22.21 -6.79 -28.45
C SER A 9 20.82 -6.42 -28.99
N GLU A 10 20.30 -7.14 -29.99
CA GLU A 10 18.95 -6.93 -30.53
C GLU A 10 17.84 -7.43 -29.58
N GLY A 11 18.07 -8.52 -28.85
CA GLY A 11 17.11 -9.07 -27.89
C GLY A 11 16.83 -8.13 -26.71
N GLY A 12 17.88 -7.56 -26.10
CA GLY A 12 17.74 -6.69 -24.92
C GLY A 12 17.01 -5.36 -25.19
N ASN A 13 17.13 -4.81 -26.41
CA ASN A 13 16.42 -3.58 -26.78
C ASN A 13 14.91 -3.81 -26.92
N ASN A 14 14.49 -4.97 -27.43
CA ASN A 14 13.07 -5.30 -27.60
C ASN A 14 12.36 -5.51 -26.25
N GLU A 15 13.05 -6.12 -25.27
CA GLU A 15 12.53 -6.30 -23.91
C GLU A 15 12.36 -4.94 -23.19
N CYS A 16 13.34 -4.06 -23.30
CA CYS A 16 13.27 -2.72 -22.71
C CYS A 16 12.13 -1.89 -23.33
N GLU A 17 11.95 -1.94 -24.64
CA GLU A 17 10.85 -1.26 -25.33
C GLU A 17 9.48 -1.83 -24.93
N ALA A 18 9.36 -3.15 -24.78
CA ALA A 18 8.12 -3.77 -24.28
C ALA A 18 7.78 -3.32 -22.85
N ILE A 19 8.77 -3.25 -21.97
CA ILE A 19 8.61 -2.74 -20.60
C ILE A 19 8.19 -1.27 -20.62
N ILE A 20 8.83 -0.43 -21.42
CA ILE A 20 8.48 0.99 -21.55
C ILE A 20 7.07 1.14 -22.09
N ALA A 21 6.68 0.39 -23.11
CA ALA A 21 5.33 0.41 -23.67
C ALA A 21 4.28 0.04 -22.61
N SER A 22 4.54 -1.02 -21.83
CA SER A 22 3.66 -1.43 -20.72
C SER A 22 3.54 -0.33 -19.64
N LEU A 23 4.66 0.27 -19.24
CA LEU A 23 4.66 1.37 -18.27
C LEU A 23 3.91 2.60 -18.78
N GLU A 24 4.09 2.98 -20.04
CA GLU A 24 3.36 4.10 -20.65
C GLU A 24 1.86 3.83 -20.73
N ALA A 25 1.45 2.59 -21.04
CA ALA A 25 0.04 2.20 -21.05
C ALA A 25 -0.61 2.34 -19.67
N ARG A 26 0.06 1.84 -18.61
CA ARG A 26 -0.41 1.98 -17.22
C ARG A 26 -0.38 3.43 -16.76
N TRP A 27 0.65 4.18 -17.13
CA TRP A 27 0.77 5.60 -16.83
C TRP A 27 -0.35 6.44 -17.47
N ALA A 28 -0.79 6.09 -18.67
CA ALA A 28 -1.92 6.75 -19.33
C ALA A 28 -3.26 6.54 -18.60
N LYS A 29 -3.41 5.44 -17.87
CA LYS A 29 -4.61 5.12 -17.05
C LYS A 29 -4.52 5.69 -15.63
N ALA A 30 -3.31 5.94 -15.13
CA ALA A 30 -3.06 6.42 -13.79
C ALA A 30 -3.43 7.89 -13.56
N ASP A 31 -3.67 8.28 -12.30
CA ASP A 31 -3.78 9.69 -11.89
C ASP A 31 -2.38 10.33 -11.89
N GLN A 32 -1.95 10.75 -13.08
CA GLN A 32 -0.63 11.32 -13.32
C GLN A 32 -0.36 12.53 -12.42
N GLU A 33 -1.38 13.34 -12.14
CA GLU A 33 -1.28 14.54 -11.33
C GLU A 33 -0.91 14.21 -9.88
N LEU A 34 -1.50 13.17 -9.30
CA LEU A 34 -1.16 12.67 -7.97
C LEU A 34 0.30 12.18 -7.89
N PHE A 35 0.75 11.40 -8.89
CA PHE A 35 2.12 10.89 -8.94
C PHE A 35 3.15 12.02 -9.10
N ILE A 36 2.90 12.97 -10.02
CA ILE A 36 3.77 14.13 -10.23
C ILE A 36 3.85 14.96 -8.95
N SER A 37 2.71 15.25 -8.30
CA SER A 37 2.65 15.98 -7.03
C SER A 37 3.50 15.31 -5.96
N SER A 38 3.37 13.99 -5.83
CA SER A 38 4.08 13.20 -4.82
C SER A 38 5.60 13.27 -5.00
N VAL A 39 6.08 13.26 -6.25
CA VAL A 39 7.51 13.44 -6.55
C VAL A 39 7.97 14.86 -6.25
N ILE A 40 7.18 15.89 -6.60
CA ILE A 40 7.50 17.29 -6.29
C ILE A 40 7.57 17.53 -4.78
N LEU A 41 6.61 16.98 -4.04
CA LEU A 41 6.53 17.03 -2.58
C LEU A 41 7.52 16.09 -1.89
N ASN A 42 8.36 15.38 -2.64
CA ASN A 42 9.47 14.67 -2.05
C ASN A 42 10.67 15.62 -1.93
N PRO A 43 11.16 15.90 -0.72
CA PRO A 43 12.21 16.90 -0.46
C PRO A 43 13.58 16.47 -1.01
N PHE A 44 13.78 15.20 -1.31
CA PHE A 44 15.02 14.69 -1.93
C PHE A 44 15.07 14.91 -3.44
N TYR A 45 13.91 15.01 -4.09
CA TYR A 45 13.80 15.11 -5.54
C TYR A 45 13.37 16.50 -5.96
N HIS A 46 12.35 17.04 -5.30
CA HIS A 46 11.71 18.29 -5.69
C HIS A 46 11.29 18.23 -7.17
N THR A 47 11.64 19.25 -7.93
CA THR A 47 11.41 19.33 -9.38
C THR A 47 12.55 18.76 -10.22
N THR A 48 13.63 18.26 -9.60
CA THR A 48 14.86 17.85 -10.30
C THR A 48 14.73 16.63 -11.24
N PRO A 49 13.82 15.65 -10.99
CA PRO A 49 13.66 14.53 -11.92
C PRO A 49 12.98 14.93 -13.21
N PHE A 50 12.24 16.05 -13.24
CA PHE A 50 11.42 16.41 -14.38
C PHE A 50 12.23 17.10 -15.48
N ALA A 51 11.83 16.86 -16.72
CA ALA A 51 12.27 17.66 -17.84
C ALA A 51 11.75 19.10 -17.71
N LYS A 52 12.43 20.05 -18.37
CA LYS A 52 12.00 21.45 -18.39
C LYS A 52 10.79 21.62 -19.32
N ILE A 53 9.63 21.21 -18.85
CA ILE A 53 8.37 21.26 -19.58
C ILE A 53 7.65 22.55 -19.20
N PRO A 54 7.17 23.36 -20.16
CA PRO A 54 6.46 24.61 -19.87
C PRO A 54 5.25 24.45 -18.95
N ALA A 55 4.66 23.25 -18.97
CA ALA A 55 3.49 22.88 -18.22
C ALA A 55 3.77 22.46 -16.76
N LEU A 56 5.04 22.31 -16.35
CA LEU A 56 5.48 22.18 -14.95
C LEU A 56 6.22 23.45 -14.49
N ASN A 57 5.56 24.60 -14.63
CA ASN A 57 6.04 25.86 -14.05
C ASN A 57 5.48 26.03 -12.63
N ASN A 58 5.98 27.01 -11.88
CA ASN A 58 5.55 27.19 -10.49
C ASN A 58 4.04 27.37 -10.34
N ALA A 59 3.38 28.11 -11.26
CA ALA A 59 1.94 28.32 -11.20
C ALA A 59 1.15 27.02 -11.39
N SER A 60 1.57 26.18 -12.34
CA SER A 60 0.92 24.88 -12.55
C SER A 60 1.21 23.91 -11.40
N VAL A 61 2.41 23.95 -10.80
CA VAL A 61 2.71 23.18 -9.59
C VAL A 61 1.83 23.61 -8.41
N HIS A 62 1.52 24.90 -8.25
CA HIS A 62 0.56 25.35 -7.24
C HIS A 62 -0.84 24.81 -7.48
N MET A 63 -1.34 24.92 -8.71
CA MET A 63 -2.64 24.37 -9.09
C MET A 63 -2.69 22.86 -8.86
N LEU A 64 -1.60 22.17 -9.17
CA LEU A 64 -1.46 20.74 -8.97
C LEU A 64 -1.58 20.35 -7.48
N ILE A 65 -0.85 21.06 -6.60
CA ILE A 65 -0.89 20.80 -5.14
C ILE A 65 -2.27 21.12 -4.55
N GLU A 66 -2.91 22.21 -4.99
CA GLU A 66 -4.29 22.55 -4.59
C GLU A 66 -5.28 21.48 -5.05
N HIS A 67 -5.17 21.03 -6.30
CA HIS A 67 -6.03 19.98 -6.83
C HIS A 67 -5.85 18.66 -6.09
N MET A 68 -4.59 18.25 -5.86
CA MET A 68 -4.27 17.05 -5.09
C MET A 68 -4.90 17.10 -3.68
N TRP A 69 -4.88 18.27 -3.02
CA TRP A 69 -5.55 18.44 -1.75
C TRP A 69 -7.06 18.20 -1.86
N GLU A 70 -7.70 18.83 -2.84
CA GLU A 70 -9.15 18.70 -3.05
C GLU A 70 -9.55 17.25 -3.36
N CYS A 71 -8.74 16.54 -4.17
CA CYS A 71 -8.94 15.13 -4.46
C CYS A 71 -8.81 14.25 -3.21
N LEU A 72 -7.73 14.40 -2.44
CA LEU A 72 -7.45 13.54 -1.29
C LEU A 72 -8.37 13.80 -0.09
N PHE A 73 -8.73 15.06 0.14
CA PHE A 73 -9.50 15.45 1.33
C PHE A 73 -10.96 15.79 1.02
N SER A 74 -11.39 15.75 -0.25
CA SER A 74 -12.75 16.12 -0.68
C SER A 74 -13.20 17.48 -0.11
N SER A 75 -12.24 18.40 0.05
CA SER A 75 -12.44 19.70 0.70
C SER A 75 -11.58 20.76 0.04
N ARG A 76 -12.09 21.99 -0.02
CA ARG A 76 -11.38 23.12 -0.63
C ARG A 76 -10.01 23.32 0.02
N ALA A 77 -8.98 23.53 -0.81
CA ALA A 77 -7.63 23.80 -0.35
C ALA A 77 -7.59 25.04 0.58
N PRO A 78 -6.94 24.97 1.75
CA PRO A 78 -6.86 26.10 2.65
C PRO A 78 -5.98 27.21 2.04
N PRO A 79 -6.31 28.51 2.21
CA PRO A 79 -5.55 29.60 1.60
C PRO A 79 -4.06 29.63 1.95
N LYS A 80 -3.71 29.09 3.12
CA LYS A 80 -2.32 28.97 3.58
C LYS A 80 -1.50 27.95 2.77
N LEU A 81 -2.15 26.94 2.18
CA LEU A 81 -1.48 25.90 1.39
C LEU A 81 -0.68 26.50 0.26
N LYS A 82 -1.24 27.48 -0.45
CA LYS A 82 -0.55 28.19 -1.52
C LYS A 82 0.75 28.83 -1.06
N SER A 83 0.70 29.62 0.03
CA SER A 83 1.91 30.25 0.60
C SER A 83 2.94 29.22 1.08
N GLN A 84 2.50 28.08 1.62
CA GLN A 84 3.39 27.02 2.08
C GLN A 84 4.02 26.26 0.91
N ALA A 85 3.27 26.04 -0.17
CA ALA A 85 3.81 25.48 -1.40
C ALA A 85 4.84 26.43 -2.03
N GLU A 86 4.60 27.74 -2.02
CA GLU A 86 5.57 28.73 -2.50
C GLU A 86 6.84 28.70 -1.63
N ASP A 87 6.68 28.75 -0.32
CA ASP A 87 7.79 28.66 0.62
C ASP A 87 8.59 27.35 0.45
N TYR A 88 7.91 26.23 0.19
CA TYR A 88 8.56 24.94 -0.10
C TYR A 88 9.37 25.01 -1.40
N LEU A 89 8.75 25.46 -2.50
CA LEU A 89 9.38 25.50 -3.82
C LEU A 89 10.60 26.41 -3.90
N PHE A 90 10.64 27.45 -3.06
CA PHE A 90 11.72 28.42 -3.03
C PHE A 90 12.66 28.27 -1.83
N ASN A 91 12.52 27.22 -1.01
CA ASN A 91 13.27 27.03 0.22
C ASN A 91 13.26 28.30 1.11
N ARG A 92 12.05 28.79 1.43
CA ARG A 92 11.79 29.96 2.26
C ARG A 92 10.95 29.60 3.49
N GLY A 93 10.85 30.55 4.41
CA GLY A 93 10.01 30.43 5.60
C GLY A 93 10.34 29.16 6.41
N LEU A 94 9.34 28.29 6.56
CA LEU A 94 9.48 27.01 7.27
C LEU A 94 10.45 26.02 6.60
N PHE A 95 10.74 26.20 5.32
CA PHE A 95 11.57 25.32 4.51
C PHE A 95 12.96 25.89 4.21
N ALA A 96 13.34 27.02 4.82
CA ALA A 96 14.63 27.68 4.58
C ALA A 96 15.87 26.80 4.88
N HIS A 97 15.71 25.81 5.75
CA HIS A 97 16.77 24.87 6.11
C HIS A 97 16.47 23.44 5.64
N LEU A 98 15.54 23.27 4.70
CA LEU A 98 15.15 21.97 4.18
C LEU A 98 16.34 21.28 3.51
N ASP A 99 17.08 21.97 2.65
CA ASP A 99 18.25 21.45 1.94
C ASP A 99 19.32 20.92 2.92
N THR A 100 19.69 21.69 3.94
CA THR A 100 20.68 21.26 4.94
C THR A 100 20.21 20.03 5.72
N ARG A 101 18.90 19.89 5.95
CA ARG A 101 18.34 18.70 6.60
C ARG A 101 18.32 17.50 5.66
N VAL A 102 17.96 17.71 4.39
CA VAL A 102 18.02 16.73 3.32
C VAL A 102 19.45 16.17 3.22
N GLU A 103 20.45 17.04 3.10
CA GLU A 103 21.86 16.66 3.02
C GLU A 103 22.29 15.83 4.23
N ARG A 104 21.97 16.27 5.45
CA ARG A 104 22.31 15.53 6.67
C ARG A 104 21.65 14.15 6.70
N LYS A 105 20.38 14.06 6.31
CA LYS A 105 19.64 12.79 6.28
C LYS A 105 20.16 11.87 5.18
N CYS A 106 20.48 12.40 4.01
CA CYS A 106 21.14 11.64 2.94
C CYS A 106 22.49 11.09 3.40
N ALA A 107 23.31 11.90 4.08
CA ALA A 107 24.61 11.44 4.59
C ALA A 107 24.48 10.31 5.61
N VAL A 108 23.56 10.44 6.58
CA VAL A 108 23.30 9.40 7.58
C VAL A 108 22.74 8.13 6.93
N ALA A 109 21.80 8.27 5.99
CA ALA A 109 21.24 7.13 5.27
C ALA A 109 22.32 6.43 4.43
N GLN A 110 23.21 7.18 3.77
CA GLN A 110 24.35 6.63 3.03
C GLN A 110 25.33 5.88 3.93
N GLU A 111 25.65 6.41 5.12
CA GLU A 111 26.52 5.74 6.09
C GLU A 111 25.91 4.41 6.56
N ASN A 112 24.60 4.38 6.77
CA ASN A 112 23.87 3.20 7.20
C ASN A 112 23.50 2.24 6.07
N GLY A 113 23.83 2.59 4.81
CA GLY A 113 23.38 1.83 3.65
C GLY A 113 21.86 1.71 3.59
N GLN A 114 21.14 2.82 3.76
CA GLN A 114 19.68 2.89 3.68
C GLN A 114 19.25 4.02 2.75
N LEU A 115 18.00 3.96 2.29
CA LEU A 115 17.36 5.09 1.63
C LEU A 115 16.91 6.15 2.65
N PRO A 116 17.09 7.44 2.33
CA PRO A 116 16.55 8.49 3.17
C PRO A 116 15.01 8.54 3.02
N ASP A 117 14.30 8.31 4.11
CA ASP A 117 12.83 8.34 4.13
C ASP A 117 12.30 9.80 4.20
N PRO A 118 11.52 10.26 3.19
CA PRO A 118 10.96 11.62 3.17
C PRO A 118 10.01 11.89 4.32
N ILE A 119 9.30 10.88 4.83
CA ILE A 119 8.37 11.03 5.95
C ILE A 119 9.15 11.41 7.22
N THR A 120 10.30 10.79 7.47
CA THR A 120 11.15 11.13 8.63
C THR A 120 11.73 12.56 8.56
N LEU A 121 11.91 13.08 7.34
CA LEU A 121 12.38 14.44 7.17
C LEU A 121 11.29 15.43 7.60
N TYR A 122 10.05 15.14 7.24
CA TYR A 122 8.91 15.99 7.58
C TYR A 122 8.52 15.91 9.06
N SER A 123 8.67 14.75 9.71
CA SER A 123 8.26 14.52 11.11
C SER A 123 9.05 15.34 12.15
N THR A 124 10.25 15.81 11.83
CA THR A 124 11.12 16.52 12.77
C THR A 124 10.74 18.01 12.88
N GLY A 125 9.90 18.34 13.87
CA GLY A 125 9.68 19.70 14.39
C GLY A 125 8.31 20.35 14.10
N THR A 126 7.85 20.35 12.85
CA THR A 126 6.57 20.99 12.47
C THR A 126 5.41 20.00 12.35
N LEU A 127 5.69 18.76 11.92
CA LEU A 127 4.68 17.69 11.91
C LEU A 127 4.54 16.97 13.23
N GLN A 128 5.46 17.12 14.18
CA GLN A 128 5.20 16.66 15.54
C GLN A 128 4.06 17.48 16.15
N ALA A 129 4.08 18.81 16.02
CA ALA A 129 2.96 19.66 16.42
C ALA A 129 1.66 19.34 15.63
N LEU A 130 1.77 18.99 14.34
CA LEU A 130 0.62 18.56 13.53
C LEU A 130 0.11 17.16 13.91
N ALA A 131 1.00 16.24 14.29
CA ALA A 131 0.69 14.89 14.74
C ALA A 131 0.07 14.94 16.14
N GLU A 132 0.61 15.74 17.06
CA GLU A 132 0.03 16.06 18.36
C GLU A 132 -1.37 16.68 18.19
N LEU A 133 -1.52 17.65 17.28
CA LEU A 133 -2.82 18.25 16.97
C LEU A 133 -3.80 17.24 16.35
N LYS A 134 -3.35 16.38 15.41
CA LYS A 134 -4.17 15.30 14.83
C LYS A 134 -4.57 14.28 15.90
N MET A 135 -3.68 13.97 16.85
CA MET A 135 -3.96 13.07 17.96
C MET A 135 -5.04 13.67 18.89
N MET A 136 -4.88 14.94 19.25
CA MET A 136 -5.87 15.70 20.04
C MET A 136 -7.24 15.77 19.36
N ILE A 137 -7.30 16.04 18.05
CA ILE A 137 -8.56 16.12 17.31
C ILE A 137 -9.27 14.75 17.28
N ARG A 138 -8.49 13.68 17.09
CA ARG A 138 -9.03 12.31 17.13
C ARG A 138 -9.57 11.95 18.52
N ASP A 139 -8.83 12.27 19.57
CA ASP A 139 -9.23 12.00 20.96
C ASP A 139 -10.46 12.84 21.38
N GLU A 140 -10.59 14.07 20.89
CA GLU A 140 -11.77 14.89 21.12
C GLU A 140 -13.00 14.33 20.37
N HIS A 141 -12.82 13.84 19.15
CA HIS A 141 -13.90 13.22 18.36
C HIS A 141 -14.41 11.92 18.99
N THR A 142 -13.52 11.07 19.52
CA THR A 142 -13.92 9.84 20.23
C THR A 142 -14.61 10.18 21.55
N ARG A 143 -14.08 11.12 22.33
CA ARG A 143 -14.72 11.61 23.58
C ARG A 143 -16.10 12.22 23.33
N SER A 144 -16.26 13.00 22.25
CA SER A 144 -17.54 13.58 21.83
C SER A 144 -18.52 12.53 21.32
N ALA A 145 -18.05 11.49 20.65
CA ALA A 145 -18.88 10.37 20.22
C ALA A 145 -19.36 9.52 21.41
N GLU A 146 -18.49 9.27 22.39
CA GLU A 146 -18.84 8.58 23.63
C GLU A 146 -19.82 9.38 24.49
N SER A 147 -19.60 10.70 24.62
CA SER A 147 -20.52 11.61 25.31
C SER A 147 -21.90 11.63 24.64
N ARG A 148 -21.96 11.58 23.29
CA ARG A 148 -23.21 11.46 22.54
C ARG A 148 -23.89 10.10 22.73
N LYS A 149 -23.13 9.01 22.75
CA LYS A 149 -23.67 7.66 23.04
C LYS A 149 -24.26 7.60 24.45
N HIS A 150 -23.55 8.11 25.45
CA HIS A 150 -24.06 8.22 26.82
C HIS A 150 -25.35 9.03 26.89
N MET A 151 -25.42 10.17 26.19
CA MET A 151 -26.63 11.00 26.13
C MET A 151 -27.81 10.27 25.48
N ILE A 152 -27.60 9.58 24.36
CA ILE A 152 -28.65 8.80 23.69
C ILE A 152 -29.15 7.68 24.61
N GLN A 153 -28.24 6.98 25.29
CA GLN A 153 -28.58 5.91 26.20
C GLN A 153 -29.36 6.42 27.42
N LEU A 154 -28.99 7.59 27.94
CA LEU A 154 -29.71 8.24 29.04
C LEU A 154 -31.12 8.71 28.62
N MET A 155 -31.28 9.16 27.37
CA MET A 155 -32.61 9.45 26.82
C MET A 155 -33.44 8.17 26.63
N GLN A 156 -32.86 7.08 26.13
CA GLN A 156 -33.54 5.80 25.94
C GLN A 156 -33.97 5.15 27.27
N ASP A 157 -33.13 5.22 28.31
CA ASP A 157 -33.45 4.71 29.64
C ASP A 157 -34.56 5.53 30.31
N ARG A 158 -34.63 6.83 30.02
CA ARG A 158 -35.73 7.69 30.48
C ARG A 158 -37.05 7.35 29.79
N THR A 159 -37.02 6.96 28.52
CA THR A 159 -38.20 6.51 27.77
C THR A 159 -38.66 5.13 28.23
N ARG A 160 -37.75 4.20 28.55
CA ARG A 160 -38.11 2.86 29.06
C ARG A 160 -38.75 2.87 30.44
N LYS A 161 -38.36 3.78 31.32
CA LYS A 161 -38.95 3.90 32.67
C LYS A 161 -40.36 4.52 32.69
N ASN A 162 -40.83 5.08 31.58
CA ASN A 162 -42.18 5.66 31.47
C ASN A 162 -43.21 4.74 30.80
N ILE A 163 -42.82 3.51 30.41
CA ILE A 163 -43.75 2.54 29.82
C ILE A 163 -44.12 1.48 30.88
N ILE A 164 -45.05 1.90 31.74
CA ILE A 164 -46.10 1.14 32.45
C ILE A 164 -45.64 0.17 33.58
N PRO A 165 -46.41 0.06 34.69
CA PRO A 165 -47.49 -0.91 34.68
C PRO A 165 -48.78 -0.43 35.40
N ALA A 166 -49.91 -0.52 34.71
CA ALA A 166 -51.22 -0.72 35.30
C ALA A 166 -52.14 -1.25 34.20
N ALA A 167 -52.24 -2.56 34.14
CA ALA A 167 -53.32 -3.25 33.45
C ALA A 167 -54.59 -3.04 34.26
N GLU A 168 -55.60 -2.42 33.66
CA GLU A 168 -56.98 -2.56 34.13
C GLU A 168 -57.88 -2.82 32.92
N THR A 169 -58.42 -4.03 32.96
CA THR A 169 -59.37 -4.72 32.10
C THR A 169 -60.60 -3.88 31.70
N LEU A 170 -61.10 -4.07 30.46
CA LEU A 170 -62.52 -4.34 30.07
C LEU A 170 -62.78 -4.11 28.55
N PRO A 171 -63.92 -4.57 27.97
CA PRO A 171 -63.94 -5.44 26.79
C PRO A 171 -64.45 -4.85 25.46
N ILE A 172 -64.30 -5.69 24.44
CA ILE A 172 -64.67 -5.66 23.00
C ILE A 172 -66.10 -5.15 22.72
N PRO A 173 -66.33 -4.51 21.55
CA PRO A 173 -67.22 -5.14 20.57
C PRO A 173 -66.73 -5.15 19.11
N LEU A 174 -67.27 -6.15 18.42
CA LEU A 174 -67.12 -6.63 17.06
C LEU A 174 -67.82 -5.73 16.00
N SER A 175 -67.23 -5.57 14.80
CA SER A 175 -67.89 -5.29 13.49
C SER A 175 -66.83 -5.35 12.37
N THR A 176 -66.74 -6.39 11.54
CA THR A 176 -67.34 -6.62 10.19
C THR A 176 -67.07 -5.58 9.09
N SER A 177 -66.37 -6.02 8.03
CA SER A 177 -66.49 -5.71 6.57
C SER A 177 -65.11 -5.94 5.92
N GLU A 178 -64.87 -7.01 5.14
CA GLU A 178 -64.96 -7.05 3.65
C GLU A 178 -64.28 -5.81 3.01
N ASP A 179 -63.21 -5.90 2.21
CA ASP A 179 -63.11 -6.68 0.97
C ASP A 179 -61.67 -6.66 0.35
N LEU A 180 -61.47 -7.51 -0.67
CA LEU A 180 -60.43 -7.49 -1.75
C LEU A 180 -59.03 -8.13 -1.52
N GLN A 181 -59.02 -9.43 -1.85
CA GLN A 181 -57.92 -10.19 -2.45
C GLN A 181 -57.55 -9.60 -3.83
N ASP A 182 -56.26 -9.46 -4.16
CA ASP A 182 -55.75 -9.95 -5.46
C ASP A 182 -54.21 -9.94 -5.57
N LEU A 183 -53.70 -10.97 -6.25
CA LEU A 183 -52.35 -11.21 -6.79
C LEU A 183 -51.14 -11.43 -5.85
N MET A 184 -50.92 -12.71 -5.55
CA MET A 184 -49.61 -13.36 -5.60
C MET A 184 -49.41 -14.10 -6.94
N LEU A 185 -48.13 -14.40 -7.24
CA LEU A 185 -47.52 -15.32 -8.24
C LEU A 185 -46.67 -14.55 -9.26
N GLY A 186 -45.41 -14.86 -9.53
CA GLY A 186 -44.53 -15.96 -9.13
C GLY A 186 -43.43 -16.08 -10.20
N ALA A 187 -42.19 -16.36 -9.80
CA ALA A 187 -41.15 -16.97 -10.65
C ALA A 187 -39.90 -17.30 -9.80
N GLN A 188 -39.83 -18.56 -9.37
CA GLN A 188 -38.58 -19.30 -9.13
C GLN A 188 -38.30 -20.16 -10.36
N ASN A 189 -37.05 -20.67 -10.47
CA ASN A 189 -36.44 -21.59 -11.47
C ASN A 189 -35.35 -20.84 -12.27
N ASP A 190 -34.14 -21.31 -12.53
CA ASP A 190 -33.46 -22.60 -12.40
C ASP A 190 -31.94 -22.33 -12.36
N LEU A 191 -31.18 -22.98 -11.48
CA LEU A 191 -29.72 -23.11 -11.61
C LEU A 191 -29.31 -24.52 -11.18
N ASN A 192 -29.29 -25.43 -12.14
CA ASN A 192 -28.71 -26.77 -12.01
C ASN A 192 -28.15 -27.20 -13.38
N ALA A 193 -26.83 -27.12 -13.55
CA ALA A 193 -26.07 -27.77 -14.62
C ALA A 193 -24.59 -27.85 -14.21
N CYS A 194 -24.14 -29.01 -13.76
CA CYS A 194 -23.24 -29.92 -14.48
C CYS A 194 -21.78 -29.45 -14.60
N PHE A 195 -20.99 -29.74 -13.57
CA PHE A 195 -19.52 -29.81 -13.64
C PHE A 195 -19.11 -31.26 -13.93
N TYR A 196 -18.63 -31.54 -15.14
CA TYR A 196 -17.88 -32.75 -15.48
C TYR A 196 -16.39 -32.39 -15.54
N GLY A 197 -15.59 -32.98 -14.66
CA GLY A 197 -14.12 -32.93 -14.74
C GLY A 197 -13.59 -34.01 -15.69
N PRO A 198 -12.46 -33.80 -16.38
CA PRO A 198 -11.81 -34.86 -17.14
C PRO A 198 -10.84 -35.67 -16.26
N GLU A 199 -10.93 -36.98 -16.48
CA GLU A 199 -10.14 -38.06 -15.91
C GLU A 199 -8.70 -38.02 -16.41
N LEU A 200 -7.72 -38.05 -15.50
CA LEU A 200 -6.29 -37.99 -15.80
C LEU A 200 -5.70 -39.41 -15.88
N THR A 201 -5.41 -39.88 -17.09
CA THR A 201 -4.66 -41.12 -17.34
C THR A 201 -3.16 -40.89 -17.23
N LYS A 202 -2.50 -41.73 -16.43
CA LYS A 202 -1.06 -41.80 -16.16
C LYS A 202 -0.26 -42.23 -17.40
N ASP A 203 0.85 -41.55 -17.69
CA ASP A 203 2.08 -42.19 -18.18
C ASP A 203 3.34 -41.32 -17.90
N PRO A 204 4.54 -41.92 -17.76
CA PRO A 204 5.71 -41.28 -17.17
C PRO A 204 6.74 -40.82 -18.22
N SER A 205 7.09 -39.54 -18.18
CA SER A 205 8.28 -38.99 -18.87
C SER A 205 8.68 -37.66 -18.19
N ALA A 206 9.24 -37.76 -16.97
CA ALA A 206 9.97 -36.68 -16.33
C ALA A 206 11.32 -36.56 -17.03
N THR A 207 11.65 -35.46 -17.72
CA THR A 207 12.37 -34.33 -17.08
C THR A 207 12.19 -32.96 -17.75
N ASP A 208 11.37 -32.79 -18.79
CA ASP A 208 11.18 -31.46 -19.46
C ASP A 208 9.96 -30.66 -18.97
N SER A 209 9.07 -31.27 -18.16
CA SER A 209 7.79 -30.68 -17.77
C SER A 209 7.88 -29.41 -16.90
N SER A 210 9.01 -29.16 -16.25
CA SER A 210 9.09 -28.08 -15.25
C SER A 210 9.24 -26.69 -15.89
N VAL A 211 9.93 -26.60 -17.03
CA VAL A 211 10.12 -25.31 -17.73
C VAL A 211 8.82 -24.89 -18.44
N ASP A 212 8.12 -25.87 -19.01
CA ASP A 212 6.83 -25.62 -19.66
C ASP A 212 5.74 -25.22 -18.65
N GLN A 213 5.75 -25.78 -17.43
CA GLN A 213 4.83 -25.35 -16.37
C GLN A 213 5.07 -23.91 -15.93
N PHE A 214 6.32 -23.49 -15.79
CA PHE A 214 6.64 -22.11 -15.41
C PHE A 214 6.27 -21.12 -16.50
N HIS A 215 6.53 -21.45 -17.77
CA HIS A 215 6.11 -20.62 -18.90
C HIS A 215 4.58 -20.52 -19.00
N THR A 216 3.87 -21.62 -18.72
CA THR A 216 2.39 -21.64 -18.68
C THR A 216 1.85 -20.77 -17.55
N LEU A 217 2.45 -20.84 -16.36
CA LEU A 217 2.10 -19.99 -15.23
C LEU A 217 2.32 -18.49 -15.53
N ILE A 218 3.44 -18.14 -16.16
CA ILE A 218 3.72 -16.75 -16.58
C ILE A 218 2.68 -16.29 -17.61
N GLN A 219 2.40 -17.09 -18.64
CA GLN A 219 1.41 -16.73 -19.65
C GLN A 219 0.01 -16.59 -19.06
N GLN A 220 -0.35 -17.44 -18.10
CA GLN A 220 -1.60 -17.33 -17.37
C GLN A 220 -1.67 -16.04 -16.54
N HIS A 221 -0.56 -15.63 -15.90
CA HIS A 221 -0.52 -14.39 -15.14
C HIS A 221 -0.59 -13.14 -16.04
N ILE A 222 0.07 -13.17 -17.20
CA ILE A 222 -0.05 -12.10 -18.21
C ILE A 222 -1.51 -11.99 -18.67
N HIS A 223 -2.15 -13.12 -19.01
CA HIS A 223 -3.53 -13.12 -19.46
C HIS A 223 -4.52 -12.64 -18.39
N LEU A 224 -4.34 -13.05 -17.13
CA LEU A 224 -5.16 -12.58 -16.02
C LEU A 224 -4.95 -11.08 -15.74
N SER A 225 -3.71 -10.57 -15.89
CA SER A 225 -3.46 -9.12 -15.82
C SER A 225 -4.12 -8.36 -16.97
N ASP A 226 -4.19 -8.94 -18.17
CA ASP A 226 -4.86 -8.32 -19.33
C ASP A 226 -6.39 -8.33 -19.19
N GLU A 227 -6.97 -9.36 -18.56
CA GLU A 227 -8.42 -9.45 -18.29
C GLU A 227 -8.88 -8.50 -17.17
N ASP A 228 -8.05 -8.27 -16.15
CA ASP A 228 -8.32 -7.27 -15.09
C ASP A 228 -8.35 -5.83 -15.65
N GLU A 229 -7.79 -5.57 -16.84
CA GLU A 229 -7.86 -4.25 -17.49
C GLU A 229 -9.24 -3.90 -18.10
N LEU A 230 -10.18 -4.85 -18.14
CA LEU A 230 -11.49 -4.65 -18.80
C LEU A 230 -12.52 -3.87 -17.95
N ASP A 231 -12.31 -3.75 -16.63
CA ASP A 231 -13.19 -3.00 -15.70
C ASP A 231 -12.55 -1.68 -15.20
N ASP A 232 -11.46 -1.25 -15.84
CA ASP A 232 -10.79 0.02 -15.55
C ASP A 232 -11.40 1.15 -16.40
N GLU A 233 -12.65 1.53 -16.09
CA GLU A 233 -13.07 2.87 -16.53
C GLU A 233 -12.06 3.87 -15.95
N PRO A 234 -11.35 4.65 -16.79
CA PRO A 234 -10.37 5.59 -16.29
C PRO A 234 -11.06 6.46 -15.27
N ILE A 235 -10.47 6.64 -14.08
CA ILE A 235 -10.95 7.61 -13.11
C ILE A 235 -10.80 8.97 -13.79
N ARG A 236 -11.84 9.40 -14.53
CA ARG A 236 -11.84 10.60 -15.35
C ARG A 236 -11.97 11.81 -14.42
N ASN A 237 -10.96 12.03 -13.59
CA ASN A 237 -10.68 13.36 -13.10
C ASN A 237 -10.22 14.16 -14.32
N VAL A 238 -10.98 15.19 -14.66
CA VAL A 238 -10.65 16.14 -15.72
C VAL A 238 -9.30 16.74 -15.33
N SER A 239 -8.22 16.29 -15.98
CA SER A 239 -6.87 16.76 -15.71
C SER A 239 -6.87 18.29 -15.74
N ILE A 240 -6.61 18.90 -14.59
CA ILE A 240 -6.68 20.36 -14.43
C ILE A 240 -5.63 21.04 -15.29
N ILE A 241 -4.50 20.35 -15.48
CA ILE A 241 -3.40 20.87 -16.29
C ILE A 241 -3.53 20.41 -17.75
N GLY A 242 -4.52 19.57 -18.07
CA GLY A 242 -4.74 19.02 -19.40
C GLY A 242 -3.55 18.16 -19.86
N MET A 243 -2.86 17.51 -18.93
CA MET A 243 -1.57 16.88 -19.16
C MET A 243 -1.71 15.37 -19.07
N GLN A 244 -1.82 14.72 -20.22
CA GLN A 244 -1.29 13.37 -20.38
C GLN A 244 0.10 13.49 -21.02
N ILE A 245 1.15 13.51 -20.19
CA ILE A 245 2.53 13.49 -20.70
C ILE A 245 3.05 12.06 -20.62
N PRO A 246 3.62 11.51 -21.72
CA PRO A 246 4.37 10.26 -21.65
C PRO A 246 5.54 10.32 -20.64
N LEU A 247 5.79 9.23 -19.91
CA LEU A 247 6.90 9.13 -18.95
C LEU A 247 8.24 9.54 -19.56
N ARG A 248 8.51 9.12 -20.81
CA ARG A 248 9.74 9.47 -21.55
C ARG A 248 9.97 10.97 -21.71
N ASN A 249 8.90 11.75 -21.76
CA ASN A 249 8.95 13.21 -21.93
C ASN A 249 8.87 13.93 -20.59
N LEU A 250 8.27 13.28 -19.58
CA LEU A 250 8.10 13.83 -18.24
C LEU A 250 9.43 13.90 -17.48
N PHE A 251 10.22 12.83 -17.52
CA PHE A 251 11.46 12.71 -16.74
C PHE A 251 12.71 13.06 -17.54
N ASN A 252 13.65 13.73 -16.89
CA ASN A 252 14.98 14.00 -17.43
C ASN A 252 15.94 12.85 -17.06
N PHE A 253 15.94 11.81 -17.91
CA PHE A 253 16.83 10.66 -17.76
C PHE A 253 18.32 10.99 -18.01
N ALA A 254 18.64 12.16 -18.59
CA ALA A 254 20.03 12.60 -18.72
C ALA A 254 20.62 13.05 -17.37
N ASN A 255 19.77 13.50 -16.44
CA ASN A 255 20.23 13.86 -15.09
C ASN A 255 20.44 12.60 -14.24
N LYS A 256 21.69 12.29 -13.93
CA LYS A 256 22.05 11.12 -13.11
C LYS A 256 21.89 11.33 -11.61
N SER A 257 21.65 12.55 -11.13
CA SER A 257 21.62 12.83 -9.70
C SER A 257 20.52 12.04 -8.98
N TRP A 258 19.31 12.06 -9.52
CA TRP A 258 18.16 11.37 -8.94
C TRP A 258 18.20 9.86 -9.21
N SER A 259 18.70 9.43 -10.38
CA SER A 259 18.81 8.01 -10.71
C SER A 259 19.92 7.29 -9.96
N ASN A 260 21.02 7.98 -9.62
CA ASN A 260 22.07 7.41 -8.77
C ASN A 260 21.55 7.10 -7.36
N LEU A 261 20.64 7.92 -6.83
CA LEU A 261 20.01 7.69 -5.52
C LEU A 261 19.22 6.37 -5.52
N TYR A 262 18.50 6.07 -6.61
CA TYR A 262 17.76 4.81 -6.76
C TYR A 262 18.65 3.60 -7.07
N LYS A 263 19.74 3.76 -7.82
CA LYS A 263 20.66 2.65 -8.09
C LYS A 263 21.26 2.05 -6.82
N GLN A 264 21.47 2.87 -5.79
CA GLN A 264 21.95 2.41 -4.49
C GLN A 264 20.85 1.65 -3.74
N SER A 265 19.61 2.15 -3.79
CA SER A 265 18.45 1.50 -3.17
C SER A 265 18.09 0.15 -3.78
N ALA A 266 17.97 0.08 -5.11
CA ALA A 266 17.52 -1.14 -5.77
C ALA A 266 18.46 -2.32 -5.49
N ARG A 267 19.75 -2.03 -5.27
CA ARG A 267 20.75 -3.02 -4.84
C ARG A 267 20.52 -3.50 -3.41
N GLN A 268 20.15 -2.61 -2.50
CA GLN A 268 19.90 -2.96 -1.10
C GLN A 268 18.61 -3.75 -0.93
N ASN A 269 17.52 -3.32 -1.57
CA ASN A 269 16.26 -4.07 -1.51
C ASN A 269 16.44 -5.49 -2.07
N PHE A 270 17.19 -5.65 -3.16
CA PHE A 270 17.44 -6.97 -3.72
C PHE A 270 18.29 -7.86 -2.80
N GLU A 271 19.31 -7.29 -2.14
CA GLU A 271 20.14 -8.03 -1.19
C GLU A 271 19.37 -8.41 0.09
N GLU A 272 18.55 -7.50 0.62
CA GLU A 272 17.67 -7.75 1.76
C GLU A 272 16.60 -8.80 1.42
N GLU A 273 16.01 -8.71 0.23
CA GLU A 273 15.05 -9.70 -0.26
C GLU A 273 15.73 -11.07 -0.46
N MET A 274 16.94 -11.11 -1.02
CA MET A 274 17.73 -12.34 -1.15
C MET A 274 18.03 -12.96 0.22
N SER A 275 18.46 -12.15 1.19
CA SER A 275 18.74 -12.59 2.56
C SER A 275 17.50 -13.17 3.26
N MET A 276 16.32 -12.62 2.99
CA MET A 276 15.06 -13.18 3.49
C MET A 276 14.78 -14.56 2.89
N TYR A 277 15.03 -14.76 1.60
CA TYR A 277 14.85 -16.08 0.97
C TYR A 277 15.84 -17.12 1.50
N GLU A 278 17.09 -16.74 1.76
CA GLU A 278 18.08 -17.62 2.41
C GLU A 278 17.62 -18.04 3.81
N LEU A 279 17.01 -17.12 4.58
CA LEU A 279 16.46 -17.45 5.90
C LEU A 279 15.31 -18.46 5.84
N LEU A 280 14.43 -18.30 4.85
CA LEU A 280 13.31 -19.22 4.63
C LEU A 280 13.77 -20.61 4.19
N GLU A 281 14.87 -20.70 3.43
CA GLU A 281 15.46 -21.98 3.03
C GLU A 281 16.03 -22.74 4.24
N LEU A 282 16.63 -22.03 5.21
CA LEU A 282 17.17 -22.61 6.44
C LEU A 282 16.10 -23.20 7.38
N ASP A 283 14.91 -22.56 7.46
CA ASP A 283 13.79 -23.07 8.26
C ASP A 283 13.04 -24.22 7.58
N SER A 284 13.25 -24.42 6.27
CA SER A 284 12.67 -25.51 5.50
C SER A 284 13.47 -26.81 5.57
N ILE A 285 14.65 -26.81 6.20
CA ILE A 285 15.38 -28.05 6.49
C ILE A 285 14.51 -28.84 7.48
N PRO A 286 13.92 -29.98 7.07
CA PRO A 286 13.19 -30.80 8.01
C PRO A 286 14.18 -31.17 9.09
N LYS A 287 13.91 -30.72 10.33
CA LYS A 287 14.57 -31.25 11.51
C LYS A 287 14.42 -32.75 11.37
N GLN A 288 15.49 -33.43 10.96
CA GLN A 288 15.49 -34.88 10.95
C GLN A 288 15.23 -35.22 12.40
N ASP A 289 14.02 -35.70 12.65
CA ASP A 289 13.66 -36.27 13.92
C ASP A 289 14.76 -37.28 14.20
N GLU A 290 15.61 -36.97 15.19
CA GLU A 290 16.54 -37.90 15.80
C GLU A 290 15.67 -38.97 16.47
N SER A 291 15.18 -39.87 15.62
CA SER A 291 14.47 -41.06 16.00
C SER A 291 15.50 -42.01 16.59
N GLY A 292 15.57 -42.00 17.92
CA GLY A 292 15.88 -43.18 18.70
C GLY A 292 17.35 -43.36 19.06
N SER A 293 17.74 -42.76 20.18
CA SER A 293 18.66 -43.43 21.09
C SER A 293 18.19 -43.20 22.52
N ASP A 294 17.44 -44.17 23.03
CA ASP A 294 17.25 -44.42 24.46
C ASP A 294 18.65 -44.60 25.09
N GLY A 295 19.26 -43.49 25.48
CA GLY A 295 20.48 -43.44 26.26
C GLY A 295 20.18 -42.75 27.57
N ASN A 296 19.90 -43.53 28.62
CA ASN A 296 19.97 -43.08 30.01
C ASN A 296 21.26 -42.26 30.23
N ILE A 297 21.15 -40.94 30.24
CA ILE A 297 22.21 -40.09 30.79
C ILE A 297 21.90 -39.96 32.28
N GLU A 298 22.46 -40.91 33.03
CA GLU A 298 22.63 -40.81 34.48
C GLU A 298 23.61 -39.65 34.75
N ILE A 299 23.06 -38.48 35.08
CA ILE A 299 23.85 -37.32 35.50
C ILE A 299 24.38 -37.63 36.89
N SER A 300 25.58 -38.21 36.98
CA SER A 300 26.32 -38.28 38.23
C SER A 300 26.75 -36.86 38.61
N LEU A 301 26.04 -36.27 39.58
CA LEU A 301 26.52 -35.09 40.29
C LEU A 301 27.86 -35.44 40.94
N ASP A 302 28.92 -34.73 40.58
CA ASP A 302 30.20 -34.87 41.26
C ASP A 302 30.12 -34.26 42.68
N ASP A 303 30.84 -34.90 43.61
CA ASP A 303 30.95 -34.55 45.03
C ASP A 303 31.51 -33.13 45.27
N THR A 304 31.96 -32.42 44.23
CA THR A 304 32.60 -31.10 44.35
C THR A 304 31.59 -29.99 44.61
N THR A 305 30.29 -30.23 44.40
CA THR A 305 29.24 -29.26 44.70
C THR A 305 28.72 -29.31 46.15
N GLN A 306 29.08 -30.33 46.94
CA GLN A 306 28.63 -30.45 48.33
C GLN A 306 29.45 -29.59 49.31
N GLU A 307 30.68 -29.21 48.98
CA GLU A 307 31.52 -28.38 49.86
C GLU A 307 31.16 -26.88 49.87
N VAL A 308 30.47 -26.38 48.84
CA VAL A 308 30.14 -24.94 48.74
C VAL A 308 28.98 -24.53 49.65
N LEU A 309 28.17 -25.49 50.14
CA LEU A 309 27.01 -25.21 50.99
C LEU A 309 27.28 -25.23 52.50
N LEU A 310 28.49 -25.61 52.95
CA LEU A 310 28.84 -25.64 54.37
C LEU A 310 29.58 -24.39 54.88
N HIS A 311 29.92 -23.43 54.02
CA HIS A 311 30.72 -22.25 54.39
C HIS A 311 29.98 -20.91 54.42
N THR A 312 28.65 -20.90 54.46
CA THR A 312 27.84 -19.66 54.57
C THR A 312 26.96 -19.61 55.82
N THR A 313 27.58 -19.80 56.99
CA THR A 313 27.05 -19.38 58.30
C THR A 313 28.11 -18.65 59.10
#